data_AF-A0A3M1FPF8-F1
#
_entry.id   AF-A0A3M1FPF8-F1
#
_cell.length_a   1.000
_cell.length_b   1.000
_cell.length_c   1.000
_cell.angle_alpha   90.00
_cell.angle_beta   90.00
_cell.angle_gamma   90.00
#
_symmetry.space_group_name_H-M   'P 1'
#
loop_
_entity.id
_entity.type
_entity.pdbx_description
1 polymer ?
#
loop_
_entity_poly.entity_id
_entity_poly.type
_entity_poly.pdbx_seq_one_letter_code
_entity_poly.pdbx_strand_id
1 'polypeptide(L)'
;MAVQHPEKHRTERIGWLRAAVLGANDGIVSTASLVVGVAAASATRSDILLAGVAGLVAGAMSMAAGEYVSVSSQADTEQADLAREQAELADDIEFEKAELAQIYVDRGLAPALARQVAEQLMAHDALGAHARDELGITE
;
A
#
# COMPACT_ATOMS: atom_id res chain seq x y z
N MET A 1 16.43 -32.69 4.59
CA MET A 1 15.34 -32.03 5.33
C MET A 1 15.81 -30.61 5.64
N ALA A 2 15.37 -29.61 4.88
CA ALA A 2 15.82 -28.23 5.07
C ALA A 2 15.20 -27.68 6.35
N VAL A 3 16.04 -27.18 7.26
CA VAL A 3 15.60 -26.48 8.47
C VAL A 3 15.02 -25.15 8.00
N GLN A 4 13.69 -25.01 8.05
CA GLN A 4 13.06 -23.70 7.87
C GLN A 4 13.45 -22.82 9.06
N HIS A 5 14.20 -21.76 8.79
CA HIS A 5 14.49 -20.72 9.76
C HIS A 5 13.34 -19.70 9.67
N PRO A 6 12.46 -19.58 10.67
CA PRO A 6 11.39 -18.60 10.63
C PRO A 6 11.99 -17.20 10.88
N GLU A 7 12.29 -16.48 9.82
CA GLU A 7 12.63 -15.06 9.91
C GLU A 7 11.34 -14.26 10.14
N LYS A 8 11.24 -13.63 11.32
CA LYS A 8 10.14 -12.71 11.63
C LYS A 8 10.51 -11.31 11.16
N HIS A 9 10.14 -10.96 9.94
CA HIS A 9 10.26 -9.59 9.45
C HIS A 9 9.11 -8.74 10.04
N ARG A 10 9.44 -7.57 10.60
CA ARG A 10 8.44 -6.64 11.15
C ARG A 10 7.90 -5.67 10.09
N THR A 11 8.41 -5.75 8.86
CA THR A 11 8.14 -4.83 7.75
C THR A 11 6.65 -4.79 7.38
N GLU A 12 5.97 -5.94 7.44
CA GLU A 12 4.52 -6.05 7.18
C GLU A 12 3.66 -5.20 8.14
N ARG A 13 4.17 -4.88 9.33
CA ARG A 13 3.43 -4.09 10.32
C ARG A 13 3.61 -2.59 10.16
N ILE A 14 4.44 -2.14 9.21
CA ILE A 14 4.78 -0.72 9.07
C ILE A 14 3.59 0.10 8.59
N GLY A 15 2.77 -0.44 7.67
CA GLY A 15 1.62 0.28 7.09
C GLY A 15 0.60 0.74 8.14
N TRP A 16 0.00 -0.21 8.87
CA TRP A 16 -0.99 0.10 9.91
C TRP A 16 -0.39 0.88 11.08
N LEU A 17 0.87 0.61 11.44
CA LEU A 17 1.54 1.33 12.54
C LEU A 17 1.77 2.80 12.16
N ARG A 18 2.17 3.07 10.91
CA ARG A 18 2.32 4.43 10.39
C ARG A 18 0.98 5.17 10.43
N ALA A 19 -0.09 4.57 9.94
CA ALA A 19 -1.43 5.16 9.97
C ALA A 19 -1.90 5.43 11.41
N ALA A 20 -1.70 4.48 12.33
CA ALA A 20 -2.07 4.63 13.72
C ALA A 20 -1.28 5.74 14.44
N VAL A 21 0.03 5.83 14.23
CA VAL A 21 0.89 6.85 14.86
C VAL A 21 0.57 8.24 14.32
N LEU A 22 0.40 8.40 13.00
CA LEU A 22 0.02 9.67 12.40
C LEU A 22 -1.37 10.11 12.88
N GLY A 23 -2.35 9.19 12.90
CA GLY A 23 -3.69 9.48 13.40
C GLY A 23 -3.72 9.86 14.88
N ALA A 24 -2.93 9.19 15.72
CA ALA A 24 -2.81 9.54 17.14
C ALA A 24 -2.17 10.92 17.34
N ASN A 25 -1.08 11.21 16.62
CA ASN A 25 -0.40 12.50 16.67
C ASN A 25 -1.33 13.64 16.23
N ASP A 26 -1.95 13.50 15.08
CA ASP A 26 -2.85 14.51 14.52
C ASP A 26 -4.09 14.68 15.40
N GLY A 27 -4.65 13.60 15.93
CA GLY A 27 -5.78 13.63 16.85
C GLY A 27 -5.48 14.40 18.14
N ILE A 28 -4.32 14.18 18.75
CA ILE A 28 -3.90 14.91 19.97
C ILE A 28 -3.70 16.39 19.66
N VAL A 29 -2.91 16.71 18.62
CA VAL A 29 -2.55 18.10 18.30
C VAL A 29 -3.78 18.90 17.87
N SER A 30 -4.60 18.36 16.98
CA SER A 30 -5.80 19.03 16.47
C SER A 30 -6.85 19.26 17.56
N THR A 31 -7.16 18.23 18.36
CA THR A 31 -8.18 18.33 19.42
C THR A 31 -7.72 19.27 20.54
N ALA A 32 -6.45 19.19 20.96
CA ALA A 32 -5.91 20.08 21.98
C ALA A 32 -5.89 21.54 21.49
N SER A 33 -5.47 21.77 20.25
CA SER A 33 -5.45 23.12 19.66
C SER A 33 -6.85 23.70 19.54
N LEU A 34 -7.84 22.89 19.14
CA LEU A 34 -9.24 23.29 19.07
C LEU A 34 -9.79 23.67 20.46
N VAL A 35 -9.57 22.82 21.47
CA VAL A 35 -10.02 23.05 22.84
C VAL A 35 -9.39 24.31 23.43
N VAL A 36 -8.08 24.50 23.25
CA VAL A 36 -7.36 25.71 23.70
C VAL A 36 -7.88 26.95 23.00
N GLY A 37 -8.09 26.89 21.68
CA GLY A 37 -8.62 28.01 20.90
C GLY A 37 -10.03 28.44 21.32
N VAL A 38 -10.93 27.48 21.52
CA VAL A 38 -12.31 27.74 21.99
C VAL A 38 -12.29 28.27 23.43
N ALA A 39 -11.44 27.72 24.30
CA ALA A 39 -11.30 28.22 25.67
C ALA A 39 -10.78 29.67 25.73
N ALA A 40 -9.81 30.01 24.87
CA ALA A 40 -9.28 31.38 24.78
C ALA A 40 -10.33 32.41 24.33
N ALA A 41 -11.38 31.97 23.62
CA ALA A 41 -12.51 32.80 23.21
C ALA A 41 -13.53 33.07 24.34
N SER A 42 -13.20 32.77 25.61
CA SER A 42 -14.09 32.92 26.77
C SER A 42 -15.39 32.11 26.68
N ALA A 43 -15.34 30.95 26.00
CA ALA A 43 -16.47 30.04 25.88
C ALA A 43 -16.79 29.33 27.22
N THR A 44 -18.03 28.85 27.35
CA THR A 44 -18.42 28.09 28.55
C THR A 44 -17.80 26.69 28.56
N ARG A 45 -17.76 26.02 29.72
CA ARG A 45 -17.25 24.64 29.81
C ARG A 45 -18.02 23.67 28.92
N SER A 46 -19.35 23.84 28.81
CA SER A 46 -20.19 23.03 27.93
C SER A 46 -19.82 23.24 26.46
N ASP A 47 -19.54 24.47 26.04
CA ASP A 47 -19.14 24.76 24.66
C ASP A 47 -17.78 24.14 24.31
N ILE A 48 -16.83 24.21 25.26
CA ILE A 48 -15.50 23.61 25.10
C ILE A 48 -15.61 22.08 24.96
N LEU A 49 -16.40 21.42 25.81
CA LEU A 49 -16.60 19.97 25.74
C LEU A 49 -17.31 19.57 24.45
N LEU A 50 -18.33 20.32 24.04
CA LEU A 50 -19.04 20.06 22.80
C LEU A 50 -18.10 20.19 21.59
N ALA A 51 -17.32 21.27 21.52
CA ALA A 51 -16.36 21.48 20.44
C ALA A 51 -15.27 20.40 20.41
N GLY A 52 -14.72 20.03 21.58
CA GLY A 52 -13.69 18.99 21.67
C GLY A 52 -14.19 17.62 21.22
N VAL A 53 -15.37 17.18 21.67
CA VAL A 53 -15.97 15.90 21.26
C VAL A 53 -16.34 15.92 19.79
N ALA A 54 -16.95 17.00 19.30
CA ALA A 54 -17.30 17.14 17.89
C ALA A 54 -16.06 17.10 17.00
N GLY A 55 -15.00 17.83 17.37
CA GLY A 55 -13.72 17.84 16.64
C GLY A 55 -13.04 16.48 16.62
N LEU A 56 -13.02 15.77 17.76
CA LEU A 56 -12.46 14.43 17.86
C LEU A 56 -13.20 13.44 16.95
N VAL A 57 -14.54 13.44 17.00
CA VAL A 57 -15.37 12.54 16.18
C VAL A 57 -15.20 12.87 14.69
N ALA A 58 -15.27 14.16 14.32
CA ALA A 58 -15.10 14.60 12.94
C ALA A 58 -13.69 14.24 12.41
N GLY A 59 -12.64 14.47 13.20
CA GLY A 59 -11.27 14.13 12.85
C GLY A 59 -11.07 12.63 12.65
N ALA A 60 -11.56 11.81 13.59
CA ALA A 60 -11.49 10.35 13.51
C ALA A 60 -12.21 9.80 12.27
N MET A 61 -13.44 10.28 12.00
CA MET A 61 -14.20 9.86 10.82
C MET A 61 -13.51 10.30 9.52
N SER A 62 -12.96 11.52 9.47
CA SER A 62 -12.25 12.01 8.28
C SER A 62 -10.99 11.18 7.99
N MET A 63 -10.21 10.82 9.02
CA MET A 63 -9.03 9.98 8.84
C MET A 63 -9.40 8.57 8.42
N ALA A 64 -10.42 7.97 9.04
CA ALA A 64 -10.89 6.64 8.68
C ALA A 64 -11.41 6.59 7.24
N ALA A 65 -12.22 7.58 6.84
CA ALA A 65 -12.72 7.68 5.47
C ALA A 65 -11.57 7.91 4.46
N GLY A 66 -10.60 8.76 4.80
CA GLY A 66 -9.43 9.02 3.96
C GLY A 66 -8.58 7.77 3.73
N GLU A 67 -8.28 7.00 4.79
CA GLU A 67 -7.54 5.75 4.67
C GLU A 67 -8.32 4.70 3.88
N TYR A 68 -9.63 4.56 4.12
CA TYR A 68 -10.48 3.64 3.36
C TYR A 68 -10.47 3.96 1.87
N VAL A 69 -10.67 5.23 1.50
CA VAL A 69 -10.66 5.65 0.10
C VAL A 69 -9.28 5.41 -0.51
N SER A 70 -8.20 5.72 0.22
CA SER A 70 -6.83 5.48 -0.25
C SER A 70 -6.57 4.01 -0.57
N VAL A 71 -6.91 3.11 0.36
CA VAL A 71 -6.72 1.66 0.17
C VAL A 71 -7.63 1.13 -0.94
N SER A 72 -8.88 1.59 -1.01
CA SER A 72 -9.81 1.22 -2.09
C SER A 72 -9.28 1.64 -3.46
N SER A 73 -8.79 2.88 -3.61
CA SER A 73 -8.25 3.36 -4.88
C SER A 73 -6.97 2.64 -5.29
N GLN A 74 -6.12 2.26 -4.33
CA GLN A 74 -4.97 1.41 -4.61
C GLN A 74 -5.40 0.04 -5.15
N ALA A 75 -6.34 -0.63 -4.47
CA ALA A 75 -6.85 -1.93 -4.90
C ALA A 75 -7.51 -1.87 -6.29
N ASP A 76 -8.26 -0.80 -6.58
CA ASP A 76 -8.87 -0.60 -7.90
C ASP A 76 -7.81 -0.41 -9.00
N THR A 77 -6.72 0.30 -8.69
CA THR A 77 -5.59 0.49 -9.61
C THR A 77 -4.86 -0.82 -9.87
N GLU A 78 -4.55 -1.57 -8.81
CA GLU A 78 -3.91 -2.89 -8.92
C GLU A 78 -4.76 -3.86 -9.76
N GLN A 79 -6.08 -3.87 -9.57
CA GLN A 79 -6.98 -4.69 -10.39
C GLN A 79 -7.00 -4.27 -11.86
N ALA A 80 -6.95 -2.96 -12.13
CA ALA A 80 -6.92 -2.45 -13.50
C ALA A 80 -5.60 -2.83 -14.21
N ASP A 81 -4.47 -2.73 -13.51
CA ASP A 81 -3.17 -3.13 -14.05
C ASP A 81 -3.10 -4.65 -14.28
N LEU A 82 -3.60 -5.47 -13.35
CA LEU A 82 -3.69 -6.92 -13.56
C LEU A 82 -4.57 -7.31 -14.75
N ALA A 83 -5.67 -6.59 -14.98
CA ALA A 83 -6.53 -6.83 -16.13
C ALA A 83 -5.85 -6.44 -17.46
N ARG A 84 -5.02 -5.39 -17.43
CA ARG A 84 -4.22 -4.95 -18.57
C ARG A 84 -3.12 -5.96 -18.89
N GLU A 85 -2.36 -6.37 -17.89
CA GLU A 85 -1.32 -7.41 -17.97
C GLU A 85 -1.88 -8.73 -18.54
N GLN A 86 -3.06 -9.14 -18.06
CA GLN A 86 -3.72 -10.34 -18.57
C GLN A 86 -4.08 -10.23 -20.06
N ALA A 87 -4.40 -9.03 -20.55
CA ALA A 87 -4.66 -8.78 -21.96
C ALA A 87 -3.36 -8.77 -22.79
N GLU A 88 -2.28 -8.18 -22.25
CA GLU A 88 -0.95 -8.13 -22.85
C GLU A 88 -0.37 -9.55 -23.02
N LEU A 89 -0.43 -10.38 -21.96
CA LEU A 89 -0.06 -11.80 -22.00
C LEU A 89 -0.87 -12.63 -23.02
N ALA A 90 -2.11 -12.25 -23.28
CA ALA A 90 -2.96 -12.93 -24.27
C ALA A 90 -2.67 -12.48 -25.71
N ASP A 91 -2.15 -11.27 -25.91
CA ASP A 91 -1.84 -10.70 -27.22
C ASP A 91 -0.46 -11.16 -27.72
N ASP A 92 0.59 -11.03 -26.90
CA ASP A 92 1.96 -11.42 -27.29
C ASP A 92 2.81 -11.98 -26.13
N ILE A 93 2.64 -13.28 -25.86
CA ILE A 93 3.39 -14.01 -24.83
C ILE A 93 4.92 -13.96 -25.02
N GLU A 94 5.42 -13.82 -26.25
CA GLU A 94 6.86 -13.82 -26.50
C GLU A 94 7.46 -12.44 -26.25
N PHE A 95 6.70 -11.37 -26.50
CA PHE A 95 7.04 -10.02 -26.07
C PHE A 95 7.12 -9.92 -24.55
N GLU A 96 6.08 -10.37 -23.84
CA GLU A 96 6.02 -10.34 -22.37
C GLU A 96 7.19 -11.12 -21.73
N LYS A 97 7.55 -12.26 -22.32
CA LYS A 97 8.72 -13.03 -21.89
C LYS A 97 10.04 -12.26 -22.07
N ALA A 98 10.17 -11.51 -23.14
CA ALA A 98 11.34 -10.69 -23.38
C ALA A 98 11.39 -9.50 -22.41
N GLU A 99 10.25 -8.89 -22.09
CA GLU A 99 10.12 -7.83 -21.10
C GLU A 99 10.50 -8.31 -19.70
N LEU A 100 9.93 -9.42 -19.23
CA LEU A 100 10.29 -10.00 -17.94
C LEU A 100 11.77 -10.37 -17.87
N ALA A 101 12.33 -10.94 -18.95
CA ALA A 101 13.76 -11.20 -19.02
C ALA A 101 14.58 -9.90 -18.92
N GLN A 102 14.14 -8.81 -19.53
CA GLN A 102 14.81 -7.51 -19.45
C GLN A 102 14.79 -6.95 -18.01
N ILE A 103 13.66 -7.08 -17.29
CA ILE A 103 13.56 -6.70 -15.87
C ILE A 103 14.65 -7.41 -15.05
N TYR A 104 14.88 -8.70 -15.30
CA TYR A 104 15.93 -9.47 -14.61
C TYR A 104 17.35 -9.08 -15.05
N VAL A 105 17.56 -8.71 -16.32
CA VAL A 105 18.85 -8.16 -16.78
C VAL A 105 19.16 -6.85 -16.06
N ASP A 106 18.18 -5.97 -15.92
CA ASP A 106 18.34 -4.67 -15.24
C ASP A 106 18.60 -4.85 -13.74
N ARG A 107 18.11 -5.93 -13.15
CA ARG A 107 18.44 -6.37 -11.78
C ARG A 107 19.80 -7.05 -11.66
N GLY A 108 20.52 -7.27 -12.76
CA GLY A 108 21.90 -7.74 -12.80
C GLY A 108 22.12 -9.17 -13.27
N LEU A 109 21.10 -9.86 -13.80
CA LEU A 109 21.29 -11.19 -14.38
C LEU A 109 21.95 -11.10 -15.76
N ALA A 110 22.78 -12.08 -16.09
CA ALA A 110 23.26 -12.24 -17.46
C ALA A 110 22.08 -12.54 -18.40
N PRO A 111 22.05 -12.02 -19.65
CA PRO A 111 20.89 -12.17 -20.55
C PRO A 111 20.43 -13.61 -20.75
N ALA A 112 21.38 -14.56 -20.86
CA ALA A 112 21.06 -15.98 -21.02
C ALA A 112 20.35 -16.57 -19.78
N LEU A 113 20.74 -16.14 -18.58
CA LEU A 113 20.10 -16.58 -17.35
C LEU A 113 18.74 -15.91 -17.15
N ALA A 114 18.65 -14.60 -17.42
CA ALA A 114 17.40 -13.86 -17.31
C ALA A 114 16.29 -14.44 -18.19
N ARG A 115 16.64 -14.87 -19.43
CA ARG A 115 15.69 -15.53 -20.32
C ARG A 115 15.19 -16.87 -19.77
N GLN A 116 16.07 -17.66 -19.16
CA GLN A 116 15.68 -18.92 -18.50
C GLN A 116 14.80 -18.67 -17.28
N VAL A 117 15.06 -17.61 -16.51
CA VAL A 117 14.24 -17.21 -15.37
C VAL A 117 12.84 -16.81 -15.84
N ALA A 118 12.73 -15.93 -16.82
CA ALA A 118 11.44 -15.52 -17.39
C ALA A 118 10.65 -16.72 -17.93
N GLU A 119 11.29 -17.61 -18.71
CA GLU A 119 10.66 -18.83 -19.23
C GLU A 119 10.09 -19.72 -18.10
N GLN A 120 10.85 -19.94 -17.03
CA GLN A 120 10.42 -20.81 -15.93
C GLN A 120 9.35 -20.16 -15.05
N LEU A 121 9.46 -18.86 -14.76
CA LEU A 121 8.47 -18.13 -13.97
C LEU A 121 7.14 -18.04 -14.71
N MET A 122 7.15 -17.69 -15.99
CA MET A 122 5.93 -17.61 -16.79
C MET A 122 5.27 -18.98 -17.02
N ALA A 123 6.07 -20.06 -17.11
CA ALA A 123 5.53 -21.41 -17.20
C ALA A 123 4.82 -21.85 -15.91
N HIS A 124 5.22 -21.32 -14.75
CA HIS A 124 4.56 -21.57 -13.48
C HIS A 124 3.33 -20.68 -13.28
N ASP A 125 3.50 -19.37 -13.44
CA ASP A 125 2.46 -18.35 -13.28
C ASP A 125 2.89 -17.04 -13.96
N ALA A 126 2.50 -16.85 -15.23
CA ALA A 126 2.88 -15.66 -15.99
C ALA A 126 2.31 -14.37 -15.40
N LEU A 127 1.02 -14.36 -15.07
CA LEU A 127 0.38 -13.18 -14.48
C LEU A 127 0.98 -12.86 -13.12
N GLY A 128 1.21 -13.85 -12.26
CA GLY A 128 1.85 -13.64 -10.96
C GLY A 128 3.32 -13.21 -11.06
N ALA A 129 4.05 -13.65 -12.09
CA ALA A 129 5.41 -13.22 -12.34
C ALA A 129 5.47 -11.73 -12.72
N HIS A 130 4.67 -11.29 -13.68
CA HIS A 130 4.60 -9.88 -14.06
C HIS A 130 3.99 -9.01 -12.95
N ALA A 131 2.92 -9.47 -12.29
CA ALA A 131 2.34 -8.77 -11.15
C ALA A 131 3.40 -8.46 -10.07
N ARG A 132 4.27 -9.42 -9.75
CA ARG A 132 5.34 -9.22 -8.77
C ARG A 132 6.49 -8.39 -9.31
N ASP A 133 7.02 -8.76 -10.47
CA ASP A 133 8.32 -8.28 -10.93
C ASP A 133 8.24 -6.98 -11.74
N GLU A 134 7.10 -6.73 -12.39
CA GLU A 134 6.82 -5.52 -13.16
C GLU A 134 5.93 -4.55 -12.36
N LEU A 135 4.77 -5.02 -11.89
CA LEU A 135 3.77 -4.16 -11.23
C LEU A 135 4.07 -3.92 -9.74
N GLY A 136 4.97 -4.72 -9.14
CA GLY A 136 5.31 -4.62 -7.71
C GLY A 136 4.23 -5.13 -6.75
N ILE A 137 3.20 -5.80 -7.27
CA ILE A 137 2.11 -6.41 -6.51
C ILE A 137 2.63 -7.73 -5.92
N THR A 138 2.82 -7.75 -4.60
CA THR A 138 3.53 -8.85 -3.90
C THR A 138 2.64 -9.69 -2.97
N GLU A 139 1.35 -9.39 -2.90
CA GLU A 139 0.37 -10.06 -2.04
C GLU A 139 -0.20 -11.36 -2.61
#